data_AF-A0A6M3INV6-F1
#
_entry.id   AF-A0A6M3INV6-F1
#
_cell.length_a   1.000
_cell.length_b   1.000
_cell.length_c   1.000
_cell.angle_alpha   90.00
_cell.angle_beta   90.00
_cell.angle_gamma   90.00
#
_symmetry.space_group_name_H-M   'P 1'
#
loop_
_entity.id
_entity.type
_entity.pdbx_description
1 polymer ?
#
loop_
_entity_poly.entity_id
_entity_poly.type
_entity_poly.pdbx_seq_one_letter_code
_entity_poly.pdbx_strand_id
1 'polypeptide(L)'
;MPIAFYGKPYTNVNTATDDTGRRFETSEKKLIHAIIEVETHGQTFGTADAYTYLYYGADSKFELYNFDLSSLYFANKTAGQNGVVSILGILAEG
;
A
#
# COMPACT_ATOMS: atom_id res chain seq x y z
N MET A 1 15.63 19.78 2.27
CA MET A 1 15.20 19.91 3.68
C MET A 1 14.36 18.69 4.02
N PRO A 2 14.46 18.10 5.22
CA PRO A 2 13.49 17.08 5.64
C PRO A 2 12.10 17.73 5.72
N ILE A 3 11.11 17.14 5.07
CA ILE A 3 9.72 17.55 5.18
C ILE A 3 9.17 16.88 6.45
N ALA A 4 8.80 17.69 7.45
CA ALA A 4 8.14 17.19 8.63
C ALA A 4 6.63 17.06 8.37
N PHE A 5 6.12 15.83 8.41
CA PHE A 5 4.69 15.56 8.41
C PHE A 5 4.21 15.47 9.86
N TYR A 6 3.15 16.22 10.19
CA TYR A 6 2.48 16.20 11.48
C TYR A 6 1.12 15.52 11.32
N GLY A 7 0.72 14.68 12.27
CA GLY A 7 -0.56 13.99 12.28
C GLY A 7 -0.52 12.66 13.03
N LYS A 8 -1.64 11.95 13.05
CA LYS A 8 -1.76 10.63 13.71
C LYS A 8 -1.05 9.56 12.86
N PRO A 9 -0.12 8.77 13.43
CA PRO A 9 0.51 7.68 12.70
C PRO A 9 -0.51 6.58 12.40
N TYR A 10 -0.36 5.97 11.22
CA TYR A 10 -1.16 4.86 10.74
C TYR A 10 -0.25 3.74 10.29
N THR A 11 -0.55 2.52 10.72
CA THR A 11 0.17 1.32 10.28
C THR A 11 -0.83 0.21 9.98
N ASN A 12 -0.60 -0.54 8.91
CA ASN A 12 -1.39 -1.72 8.58
C ASN A 12 -0.53 -2.72 7.80
N VAL A 13 -0.83 -4.00 7.94
CA VAL A 13 -0.11 -5.09 7.28
C VAL A 13 -1.14 -6.03 6.69
N ASN A 14 -0.92 -6.41 5.43
CA ASN A 14 -1.78 -7.35 4.74
C ASN A 14 -0.94 -8.41 4.03
N THR A 15 -1.23 -9.67 4.35
CA THR A 15 -0.61 -10.82 3.72
C THR A 15 -1.53 -11.38 2.64
N ALA A 16 -0.96 -11.58 1.47
CA ALA A 16 -1.62 -12.28 0.40
C ALA A 16 -1.98 -13.71 0.79
N THR A 17 -3.25 -14.07 0.61
CA THR A 17 -3.70 -15.46 0.75
C THR A 17 -4.05 -16.11 -0.58
N ASP A 18 -4.31 -15.29 -1.60
CA ASP A 18 -4.63 -15.70 -2.96
C ASP A 18 -4.16 -14.66 -3.99
N ASP A 19 -4.38 -14.97 -5.26
CA ASP A 19 -4.02 -14.13 -6.41
C ASP A 19 -5.08 -13.09 -6.74
N THR A 20 -6.18 -13.02 -5.98
CA THR A 20 -7.20 -12.00 -6.20
C THR A 20 -6.69 -10.66 -5.68
N GLY A 21 -7.01 -9.60 -6.42
CA GLY A 21 -6.62 -8.29 -5.97
C GLY A 21 -7.52 -7.78 -4.85
N ARG A 22 -6.88 -7.11 -3.89
CA ARG A 22 -7.46 -6.75 -2.59
C ARG A 22 -7.02 -5.36 -2.18
N ARG A 23 -7.61 -4.87 -1.10
CA ARG A 23 -7.31 -3.58 -0.47
C ARG A 23 -6.98 -3.79 0.99
N PHE A 24 -6.43 -2.75 1.62
CA PHE A 24 -6.39 -2.68 3.08
C PHE A 24 -7.80 -2.37 3.59
N GLU A 25 -8.31 -3.22 4.49
CA GLU A 25 -9.53 -2.94 5.24
C GLU A 25 -9.24 -1.83 6.27
N THR A 26 -9.87 -0.67 6.09
CA THR A 26 -9.65 0.49 6.99
C THR A 26 -10.84 1.45 7.02
N SER A 27 -11.11 2.02 8.20
CA SER A 27 -12.00 3.18 8.37
C SER A 27 -11.30 4.52 8.13
N GLU A 28 -9.96 4.55 8.20
CA GLU A 28 -9.12 5.73 8.11
C GLU A 28 -8.43 5.76 6.73
N LYS A 29 -9.00 6.56 5.81
CA LYS A 29 -8.72 6.42 4.37
C LYS A 29 -7.72 7.40 3.80
N LYS A 30 -7.66 8.63 4.33
CA LYS A 30 -6.84 9.70 3.75
C LYS A 30 -5.50 9.82 4.48
N LEU A 31 -4.40 9.65 3.74
CA LEU A 31 -3.03 9.76 4.24
C LEU A 31 -2.33 10.94 3.57
N ILE A 32 -1.68 11.80 4.37
CA ILE A 32 -0.86 12.91 3.86
C ILE A 32 0.43 12.35 3.24
N HIS A 33 1.00 11.35 3.90
CA HIS A 33 2.20 10.64 3.45
C HIS A 33 2.08 9.18 3.86
N ALA A 34 2.48 8.28 2.98
CA ALA A 34 2.51 6.84 3.23
C ALA A 34 3.73 6.22 2.56
N ILE A 35 4.41 5.35 3.28
CA ILE A 35 5.42 4.42 2.78
C ILE A 35 4.73 3.06 2.65
N ILE A 36 4.75 2.50 1.45
CA ILE A 36 4.30 1.13 1.19
C ILE A 36 5.54 0.26 1.05
N GLU A 37 5.59 -0.84 1.77
CA GLU A 37 6.68 -1.81 1.72
C GLU A 37 6.16 -3.16 1.26
N VAL A 38 6.86 -3.78 0.31
CA VAL A 38 6.62 -5.14 -0.15
C VAL A 38 7.74 -6.01 0.41
N GLU A 39 7.41 -6.93 1.31
CA GLU A 39 8.43 -7.65 2.08
C GLU A 39 8.94 -8.89 1.31
N THR A 40 8.06 -9.84 0.96
CA THR A 40 8.50 -11.18 0.55
C THR A 40 8.42 -11.47 -0.95
N HIS A 41 7.28 -11.17 -1.57
CA HIS A 41 7.03 -11.48 -2.98
C HIS A 41 6.47 -10.28 -3.70
N GLY A 42 6.89 -10.10 -4.96
CA GLY A 42 6.52 -8.94 -5.72
C GLY A 42 5.00 -8.77 -5.87
N GLN A 43 4.55 -7.53 -5.73
CA GLN A 43 3.15 -7.16 -5.81
C GLN A 43 2.93 -6.15 -6.95
N THR A 44 1.73 -6.20 -7.52
CA THR A 44 1.27 -5.22 -8.50
C THR A 44 0.26 -4.32 -7.81
N PHE A 45 0.40 -3.01 -7.95
CA PHE A 45 -0.49 -2.02 -7.34
C PHE A 45 -1.33 -1.29 -8.40
N GLY A 46 -2.48 -0.76 -7.99
CA GLY A 46 -3.33 0.06 -8.84
C GLY A 46 -4.70 0.34 -8.23
N THR A 47 -5.73 0.38 -9.08
CA THR A 47 -7.12 0.67 -8.70
C THR A 47 -8.01 -0.56 -8.92
N ALA A 48 -9.30 -0.44 -8.55
CA ALA A 48 -10.31 -1.48 -8.72
C ALA A 48 -10.43 -1.95 -10.18
N ASP A 49 -10.44 -0.98 -11.09
CA ASP A 49 -10.76 -1.18 -12.50
C ASP A 49 -9.51 -1.32 -13.37
N ALA A 50 -8.34 -0.96 -12.84
CA ALA A 50 -7.07 -1.08 -13.54
C ALA A 50 -5.88 -1.19 -12.57
N TYR A 51 -5.20 -2.34 -12.56
CA TYR A 51 -3.83 -2.45 -12.02
C TYR A 51 -2.89 -1.70 -12.95
N THR A 52 -2.80 -0.38 -12.80
CA THR A 52 -2.28 0.44 -13.88
C THR A 52 -0.77 0.66 -13.79
N TYR A 53 -0.14 0.72 -12.61
CA TYR A 53 1.29 1.08 -12.54
C TYR A 53 1.99 0.51 -11.30
N LEU A 54 3.22 0.03 -11.54
CA LEU A 54 4.28 -0.32 -10.58
C LEU A 54 4.20 -1.73 -9.99
N TYR A 55 4.98 -2.61 -10.64
CA TYR A 55 5.55 -3.78 -9.98
C TYR A 55 6.56 -3.31 -8.94
N TYR A 56 6.37 -3.78 -7.72
CA TYR A 56 7.31 -3.62 -6.63
C TYR A 56 7.77 -5.02 -6.26
N GLY A 57 9.07 -5.27 -6.42
CA GLY A 57 9.68 -6.55 -6.08
C GLY A 57 9.67 -6.80 -4.58
N ALA A 58 10.19 -7.95 -4.16
CA ALA A 58 10.49 -8.18 -2.75
C ALA A 58 11.45 -7.11 -2.21
N ASP A 59 11.36 -6.82 -0.91
CA ASP A 59 12.13 -5.81 -0.19
C ASP A 59 12.08 -4.40 -0.78
N SER A 60 11.04 -4.09 -1.57
CA SER A 60 10.92 -2.79 -2.23
C SER A 60 9.95 -1.89 -1.48
N LYS A 61 10.21 -0.58 -1.56
CA LYS A 61 9.41 0.45 -0.91
C LYS A 61 9.15 1.61 -1.83
N PHE A 62 8.02 2.27 -1.61
CA PHE A 62 7.69 3.50 -2.32
C PHE A 62 6.80 4.39 -1.48
N GLU A 63 6.81 5.67 -1.85
CA GLU A 63 6.10 6.71 -1.13
C GLU A 63 4.90 7.19 -1.95
N LEU A 64 3.80 7.42 -1.25
CA LEU A 64 2.59 8.06 -1.76
C LEU A 64 2.30 9.29 -0.92
N TYR A 65 1.84 10.36 -1.57
CA TYR A 65 1.54 11.64 -0.93
C TYR A 65 0.09 12.03 -1.23
N ASN A 66 -0.62 12.59 -0.25
CA ASN A 66 -2.02 13.03 -0.35
C ASN A 66 -2.93 11.99 -1.02
N PHE A 67 -2.95 10.78 -0.48
CA PHE A 67 -3.52 9.61 -1.12
C PHE A 67 -4.69 9.00 -0.31
N ASP A 68 -5.66 8.42 -1.01
CA ASP A 68 -6.79 7.68 -0.43
C ASP A 68 -6.53 6.16 -0.47
N LEU A 69 -6.25 5.56 0.68
CA LEU A 69 -5.96 4.14 0.83
C LEU A 69 -7.07 3.23 0.31
N SER A 70 -8.33 3.67 0.33
CA SER A 70 -9.45 2.87 -0.17
C SER A 70 -9.46 2.70 -1.69
N SER A 71 -8.66 3.50 -2.40
CA SER A 71 -8.44 3.39 -3.84
C SER A 71 -7.26 2.48 -4.19
N LEU A 72 -6.40 2.10 -3.23
CA LEU A 72 -5.23 1.25 -3.49
C LEU A 72 -5.61 -0.22 -3.48
N TYR A 73 -5.53 -0.82 -4.65
CA TYR A 73 -5.57 -2.25 -4.81
C TYR A 73 -4.18 -2.83 -5.02
N PHE A 74 -3.98 -4.04 -4.54
CA PHE A 74 -2.77 -4.81 -4.79
C PHE A 74 -3.08 -6.29 -4.96
N ALA A 75 -2.25 -6.96 -5.76
CA ALA A 75 -2.35 -8.38 -6.06
C ALA A 75 -0.95 -8.99 -6.25
N ASN A 76 -0.87 -10.32 -6.12
CA ASN A 76 0.36 -11.05 -6.42
C ASN A 76 0.79 -10.80 -7.86
N LYS A 77 2.08 -10.54 -8.08
CA LYS A 77 2.60 -10.41 -9.44
C LYS A 77 2.65 -11.77 -10.16
N THR A 78 2.98 -12.82 -9.42
CA THR A 78 3.09 -14.19 -9.90
C THR A 78 2.11 -15.06 -9.13
N ALA A 79 1.34 -15.90 -9.83
CA ALA A 79 0.35 -16.77 -9.20
C ALA A 79 0.99 -17.66 -8.12
N GLY A 80 0.38 -17.71 -6.94
CA GLY A 80 0.86 -18.47 -5.77
C GLY A 80 2.06 -17.87 -5.03
N GLN A 81 2.61 -16.73 -5.47
CA GLN A 81 3.66 -16.01 -4.75
C GLN A 81 3.05 -14.97 -3.81
N ASN A 82 2.50 -15.48 -2.71
CA ASN A 82 1.82 -14.70 -1.69
C ASN A 82 2.78 -13.72 -0.99
N GLY A 83 2.70 -12.44 -1.35
CA GLY A 83 3.50 -11.37 -0.75
C GLY A 83 2.88 -10.77 0.51
N VAL A 84 3.72 -10.16 1.34
CA VAL A 84 3.28 -9.30 2.46
C VAL A 84 3.48 -7.85 2.06
N VAL A 85 2.44 -7.04 2.26
CA VAL A 85 2.49 -5.59 2.06
C VAL A 85 2.19 -4.90 3.38
N SER A 86 3.07 -4.00 3.79
CA SER A 86 2.86 -3.13 4.93
C SER A 86 2.75 -1.67 4.47
N ILE A 87 2.01 -0.89 5.24
CA ILE A 87 1.86 0.55 5.06
C ILE A 87 2.18 1.26 6.36
N LEU A 88 3.02 2.28 6.26
CA LEU A 88 3.39 3.20 7.35
C LEU A 88 3.06 4.61 6.87
N GLY A 89 2.14 5.30 7.53
CA GLY A 89 1.69 6.62 7.07
C GLY A 89 1.28 7.56 8.17
N ILE A 90 0.92 8.77 7.75
CA ILE A 90 0.38 9.84 8.59
C ILE A 90 -1.00 10.19 8.06
N LEU A 91 -2.01 10.10 8.92
CA LEU A 91 -3.39 10.44 8.58
C LEU A 91 -3.53 11.93 8.27
N ALA A 92 -4.34 12.24 7.27
CA ALA A 92 -4.87 13.58 7.11
C ALA A 92 -5.81 13.86 8.28
N GLU A 93 -5.48 14.87 9.10
CA GLU A 93 -6.46 15.41 10.05
C GLU A 93 -7.69 15.85 9.24
N GLY A 94 -8.85 15.33 9.62
CA GLY A 94 -10.14 15.64 9.02
C GLY A 94 -10.83 16.79 9.73
#